data_AF-A0A1I4FIY8-F1
#
_entry.id   AF-A0A1I4FIY8-F1
#
_cell.length_a   1.000
_cell.length_b   1.000
_cell.length_c   1.000
_cell.angle_alpha   90.00
_cell.angle_beta   90.00
_cell.angle_gamma   90.00
#
_symmetry.space_group_name_H-M   'P 1'
#
loop_
_entity.id
_entity.type
_entity.pdbx_description
1 polymer ?
#
loop_
_entity_poly.entity_id
_entity_poly.type
_entity_poly.pdbx_seq_one_letter_code
_entity_poly.pdbx_strand_id
1 'polypeptide(L)'
;MTLTLTMPQADTTPPGKADAFVVSCIDPRLTDDVTFLMASLGRTDRYSEMRIAGAALAAVDDRKPTWGEVLWQNLAASRQLHGVRKVVFVNHRDCGAMHLWAGRRLSDNPVDELSQHQAVLQRAASAVRARHPDMTVETRLMELDGSANILSCAVCAPPSLVAQTMAPPTVDPKRAFADLVRLRGAPSAPTEAAQRDLMAEGVTRFGLDAAEARLTVAAEARRRGMSTTAERDVAAFLRSEADGQGRVSRRSAEQAATLLRTMRPMPKEEASRRVAALLEADSLAPRPDGILRRCGWLNRMAAG
;
A
#
# COMPACT_ATOMS: atom_id res chain seq x y z
N MET A 1 -8.53 24.20 29.69
CA MET A 1 -9.28 23.72 28.51
C MET A 1 -8.58 22.49 27.99
N THR A 2 -9.13 21.31 28.27
CA THR A 2 -8.53 20.01 27.94
C THR A 2 -8.95 19.65 26.52
N LEU A 3 -8.00 19.59 25.59
CA LEU A 3 -8.26 19.20 24.20
C LEU A 3 -8.36 17.66 24.14
N THR A 4 -9.57 17.11 24.05
CA THR A 4 -9.79 15.69 23.75
C THR A 4 -9.54 15.44 22.27
N LEU A 5 -8.51 14.64 21.99
CA LEU A 5 -8.20 14.15 20.65
C LEU A 5 -9.15 12.99 20.30
N THR A 6 -10.18 13.26 19.52
CA THR A 6 -11.06 12.21 18.98
C THR A 6 -10.34 11.51 17.82
N MET A 7 -9.94 10.25 18.02
CA MET A 7 -9.42 9.41 16.95
C MET A 7 -10.54 9.09 15.94
N PRO A 8 -10.27 9.06 14.63
CA PRO A 8 -11.25 8.63 13.65
C PRO A 8 -11.55 7.14 13.87
N GLN A 9 -12.82 6.83 14.14
CA GLN A 9 -13.28 5.44 14.20
C GLN A 9 -13.16 4.83 12.81
N ALA A 10 -12.52 3.66 12.73
CA ALA A 10 -12.52 2.85 11.53
C ALA A 10 -13.96 2.54 11.14
N ASP A 11 -14.31 2.82 9.88
CA ASP A 11 -15.63 2.54 9.31
C ASP A 11 -15.89 1.02 9.38
N THR A 12 -16.75 0.61 10.31
CA THR A 12 -17.09 -0.80 10.57
C THR A 12 -18.30 -1.26 9.77
N THR A 13 -18.60 -0.60 8.64
CA THR A 13 -19.70 -1.00 7.77
C THR A 13 -19.39 -2.39 7.18
N PRO A 14 -20.24 -3.42 7.41
CA PRO A 14 -20.05 -4.74 6.79
C PRO A 14 -19.99 -4.56 5.27
N PRO A 15 -19.15 -5.32 4.54
CA PRO A 15 -19.02 -5.14 3.10
C PRO A 15 -20.41 -5.27 2.47
N GLY A 16 -20.88 -4.18 1.86
CA GLY A 16 -22.13 -4.18 1.13
C GLY A 16 -22.12 -5.30 0.08
N LYS A 17 -23.30 -5.84 -0.23
CA LYS A 17 -23.43 -6.95 -1.19
C LYS A 17 -22.76 -6.63 -2.54
N ALA A 18 -22.70 -5.36 -2.94
CA ALA A 18 -21.99 -4.90 -4.12
C ALA A 18 -21.02 -3.75 -3.82
N ASP A 19 -19.77 -3.86 -4.28
CA ASP A 19 -18.73 -2.84 -4.09
C ASP A 19 -18.51 -1.96 -5.34
N ALA A 20 -19.06 -2.36 -6.49
CA ALA A 20 -18.97 -1.66 -7.77
C ALA A 20 -20.32 -1.45 -8.47
N PHE A 21 -20.42 -0.35 -9.21
CA PHE A 21 -21.48 -0.06 -10.19
C PHE A 21 -20.88 -0.19 -11.60
N VAL A 22 -21.31 -1.21 -12.34
CA VAL A 22 -20.82 -1.53 -13.68
C VAL A 22 -21.79 -0.95 -14.71
N VAL A 23 -21.25 -0.21 -15.68
CA VAL A 23 -22.02 0.32 -16.81
C VAL A 23 -21.45 -0.24 -18.10
N SER A 24 -22.28 -0.97 -18.85
CA SER A 24 -21.90 -1.63 -20.09
C SER A 24 -22.90 -1.35 -21.22
N CYS A 25 -22.54 -1.72 -22.45
CA CYS A 25 -23.39 -1.50 -23.61
C CYS A 25 -24.52 -2.53 -23.67
N ILE A 26 -25.63 -2.20 -24.33
CA ILE A 26 -26.72 -3.16 -24.64
C ILE A 26 -26.41 -4.04 -25.86
N ASP A 27 -25.15 -4.12 -26.31
CA ASP A 27 -24.79 -4.88 -27.50
C ASP A 27 -25.04 -6.38 -27.26
N PRO A 28 -25.91 -7.03 -28.07
CA PRO A 28 -26.31 -8.40 -27.81
C PRO A 28 -25.17 -9.39 -27.93
N ARG A 29 -24.09 -9.04 -28.66
CA ARG A 29 -22.91 -9.90 -28.83
C ARG A 29 -22.12 -10.09 -27.53
N LEU A 30 -22.31 -9.21 -26.54
CA LEU A 30 -21.51 -9.14 -25.31
C LEU A 30 -22.33 -9.29 -24.03
N THR A 31 -23.56 -9.82 -24.15
CA THR A 31 -24.52 -9.91 -23.04
C THR A 31 -23.97 -10.65 -21.82
N ASP A 32 -23.18 -11.71 -22.05
CA ASP A 32 -22.61 -12.54 -21.00
C ASP A 32 -21.14 -12.20 -20.70
N ASP A 33 -20.44 -11.56 -21.64
CA ASP A 33 -19.01 -11.27 -21.52
C ASP A 33 -18.68 -10.28 -20.39
N VAL A 34 -19.58 -9.33 -20.12
CA VAL A 34 -19.42 -8.44 -18.96
C VAL A 34 -19.53 -9.23 -17.66
N THR A 35 -20.42 -10.22 -17.60
CA THR A 35 -20.56 -11.12 -16.46
C THR A 35 -19.30 -11.96 -16.27
N PHE A 36 -18.77 -12.56 -17.36
CA PHE A 36 -17.52 -13.32 -17.32
C PHE A 36 -16.32 -12.47 -16.94
N LEU A 37 -16.25 -11.24 -17.45
CA LEU A 37 -15.23 -10.27 -17.06
C LEU A 37 -15.30 -10.00 -15.55
N MET A 38 -16.48 -9.69 -15.00
CA MET A 38 -16.61 -9.44 -13.57
C MET A 38 -16.27 -10.67 -12.72
N ALA A 39 -16.65 -11.87 -13.16
CA ALA A 39 -16.27 -13.12 -12.51
C ALA A 39 -14.73 -13.30 -12.50
N SER A 40 -14.06 -13.04 -13.62
CA SER A 40 -12.59 -13.11 -13.71
C SER A 40 -11.88 -12.13 -12.78
N LEU A 41 -12.53 -11.01 -12.44
CA LEU A 41 -12.05 -10.00 -11.50
C LEU A 41 -12.39 -10.32 -10.03
N GLY A 42 -12.96 -11.50 -9.75
CA GLY A 42 -13.38 -11.92 -8.41
C GLY A 42 -14.60 -11.16 -7.88
N ARG A 43 -15.45 -10.64 -8.77
CA ARG A 43 -16.63 -9.82 -8.44
C ARG A 43 -17.96 -10.52 -8.70
N THR A 44 -17.99 -11.85 -8.78
CA THR A 44 -19.25 -12.61 -8.91
C THR A 44 -20.25 -12.18 -7.84
N ASP A 45 -21.45 -11.77 -8.25
CA ASP A 45 -22.53 -11.28 -7.39
C ASP A 45 -22.18 -10.06 -6.49
N ARG A 46 -21.09 -9.34 -6.81
CA ARG A 46 -20.62 -8.18 -6.03
C ARG A 46 -20.69 -6.84 -6.75
N TYR A 47 -21.54 -6.70 -7.74
CA TYR A 47 -21.73 -5.44 -8.44
C TYR A 47 -23.20 -5.20 -8.76
N SER A 48 -23.57 -3.92 -8.84
CA SER A 48 -24.80 -3.48 -9.50
C SER A 48 -24.48 -3.21 -10.97
N GLU A 49 -25.35 -3.61 -11.89
CA GLU A 49 -25.13 -3.42 -13.32
C GLU A 49 -26.22 -2.56 -13.95
N MET A 50 -25.81 -1.67 -14.85
CA MET A 50 -26.69 -0.96 -15.76
C MET A 50 -26.20 -1.14 -17.19
N ARG A 51 -27.09 -1.60 -18.08
CA ARG A 51 -26.81 -1.68 -19.52
C ARG A 51 -27.51 -0.57 -20.27
N ILE A 52 -26.75 0.21 -21.05
CA ILE A 52 -27.28 1.32 -21.83
C ILE A 52 -26.50 1.49 -23.13
N ALA A 53 -27.16 1.90 -24.22
CA ALA A 53 -26.50 2.07 -25.51
C ALA A 53 -25.28 3.00 -25.41
N GLY A 54 -24.12 2.48 -25.79
CA GLY A 54 -22.83 3.19 -25.74
C GLY A 54 -22.18 3.27 -24.36
N ALA A 55 -22.75 2.63 -23.32
CA ALA A 55 -22.21 2.55 -21.97
C ALA A 55 -21.79 3.93 -21.41
N ALA A 56 -20.48 4.21 -21.32
CA ALA A 56 -19.96 5.49 -20.84
C ALA A 56 -20.42 6.69 -21.67
N LEU A 57 -20.76 6.48 -22.94
CA LEU A 57 -21.28 7.52 -23.81
C LEU A 57 -22.58 8.14 -23.26
N ALA A 58 -23.45 7.32 -22.66
CA ALA A 58 -24.71 7.80 -22.08
C ALA A 58 -24.48 8.85 -20.97
N ALA A 59 -23.33 8.81 -20.30
CA ALA A 59 -22.97 9.78 -19.25
C ALA A 59 -22.60 11.17 -19.80
N VAL A 60 -22.26 11.29 -21.09
CA VAL A 60 -21.60 12.48 -21.67
C VAL A 60 -22.13 12.93 -23.04
N ASP A 61 -23.13 12.24 -23.62
CA ASP A 61 -23.76 12.65 -24.89
C ASP A 61 -24.78 13.78 -24.61
N ASP A 62 -24.36 15.02 -24.85
CA ASP A 62 -25.20 16.21 -24.64
C ASP A 62 -26.46 16.23 -25.54
N ARG A 63 -26.49 15.41 -26.60
CA ARG A 63 -27.69 15.25 -27.46
C ARG A 63 -28.75 14.34 -26.84
N LYS A 64 -28.40 13.57 -25.80
CA LYS A 64 -29.30 12.65 -25.09
C LYS A 64 -29.18 12.84 -23.56
N PRO A 65 -29.51 14.03 -23.03
CA PRO A 65 -29.31 14.35 -21.62
C PRO A 65 -30.09 13.43 -20.66
N THR A 66 -31.26 12.94 -21.07
CA THR A 66 -32.08 12.01 -20.27
C THR A 66 -31.39 10.67 -20.04
N TRP A 67 -30.52 10.22 -20.94
CA TRP A 67 -29.76 8.99 -20.74
C TRP A 67 -28.75 9.14 -19.60
N GLY A 68 -28.07 10.30 -19.56
CA GLY A 68 -27.18 10.65 -18.47
C GLY A 68 -27.93 10.76 -17.15
N GLU A 69 -29.10 11.41 -17.14
CA GLU A 69 -29.94 11.54 -15.96
C GLU A 69 -30.31 10.17 -15.36
N VAL A 70 -30.82 9.25 -16.19
CA VAL A 70 -31.16 7.88 -15.75
C VAL A 70 -29.94 7.14 -15.20
N LEU A 71 -28.77 7.30 -15.84
CA LEU A 71 -27.52 6.70 -15.36
C LEU A 71 -27.13 7.23 -13.97
N TRP A 72 -27.19 8.55 -13.77
CA TRP A 72 -26.86 9.16 -12.48
C TRP A 72 -27.85 8.78 -11.38
N GLN A 73 -29.15 8.69 -11.69
CA GLN A 73 -30.16 8.22 -10.74
C GLN A 73 -29.92 6.75 -10.35
N ASN A 74 -29.55 5.88 -11.30
CA ASN A 74 -29.20 4.49 -11.01
C ASN A 74 -27.94 4.39 -10.16
N LEU A 75 -26.89 5.16 -10.47
CA LEU A 75 -25.69 5.21 -9.65
C LEU A 75 -26.00 5.64 -8.21
N ALA A 76 -26.80 6.70 -8.03
CA ALA A 76 -27.23 7.16 -6.71
C ALA A 76 -28.01 6.08 -5.96
N ALA A 77 -28.95 5.40 -6.62
CA ALA A 77 -29.71 4.29 -6.04
C ALA A 77 -28.79 3.12 -5.63
N SER A 78 -27.85 2.71 -6.48
CA SER A 78 -26.89 1.65 -6.14
C SER A 78 -26.00 2.02 -4.95
N ARG A 79 -25.60 3.30 -4.82
CA ARG A 79 -24.87 3.79 -3.64
C ARG A 79 -25.72 3.68 -2.38
N GLN A 80 -26.97 4.09 -2.44
CA GLN A 80 -27.89 4.05 -1.30
C GLN A 80 -28.24 2.62 -0.88
N LEU A 81 -28.51 1.73 -1.84
CA LEU A 81 -28.99 0.37 -1.58
C LEU A 81 -27.86 -0.62 -1.25
N HIS A 82 -26.68 -0.46 -1.85
CA HIS A 82 -25.61 -1.45 -1.78
C HIS A 82 -24.26 -0.90 -1.33
N GLY A 83 -24.13 0.41 -1.17
CA GLY A 83 -22.89 1.02 -0.69
C GLY A 83 -21.75 1.04 -1.72
N VAL A 84 -22.06 1.00 -3.02
CA VAL A 84 -21.02 0.96 -4.07
C VAL A 84 -20.06 2.16 -3.97
N ARG A 85 -18.75 1.90 -4.07
CA ARG A 85 -17.69 2.93 -4.00
C ARG A 85 -16.86 3.04 -5.28
N LYS A 86 -17.11 2.14 -6.23
CA LYS A 86 -16.42 2.07 -7.52
C LYS A 86 -17.42 2.15 -8.67
N VAL A 87 -17.07 2.87 -9.73
CA VAL A 87 -17.75 2.79 -11.04
C VAL A 87 -16.82 2.09 -12.02
N VAL A 88 -17.33 1.12 -12.76
CA VAL A 88 -16.60 0.45 -13.85
C VAL A 88 -17.35 0.69 -15.15
N PHE A 89 -16.76 1.47 -16.05
CA PHE A 89 -17.28 1.64 -17.40
C PHE A 89 -16.66 0.61 -18.33
N VAL A 90 -17.50 -0.14 -19.04
CA VAL A 90 -17.08 -1.12 -20.04
C VAL A 90 -17.67 -0.71 -21.39
N ASN A 91 -16.87 0.01 -22.17
CA ASN A 91 -17.15 0.20 -23.59
C ASN A 91 -16.70 -1.04 -24.37
N HIS A 92 -17.11 -1.17 -25.63
CA HIS A 92 -16.63 -2.23 -26.51
C HIS A 92 -16.33 -1.73 -27.92
N ARG A 93 -15.52 -2.48 -28.66
CA ARG A 93 -15.21 -2.28 -30.07
C ARG A 93 -16.42 -2.49 -30.96
N ASP A 94 -16.42 -1.83 -32.11
CA ASP A 94 -17.49 -1.91 -33.11
C ASP A 94 -18.87 -1.57 -32.51
N CYS A 95 -18.90 -0.52 -31.69
CA CYS A 95 -20.09 -0.08 -30.98
C CYS A 95 -20.99 0.79 -31.85
N GLY A 96 -22.19 0.29 -32.19
CA GLY A 96 -23.15 1.02 -33.02
C GLY A 96 -23.58 2.37 -32.43
N ALA A 97 -23.71 2.48 -31.10
CA ALA A 97 -24.05 3.75 -30.46
C ALA A 97 -22.94 4.80 -30.63
N MET A 98 -21.68 4.38 -30.62
CA MET A 98 -20.53 5.27 -30.87
C MET A 98 -20.45 5.67 -32.34
N HIS A 99 -20.82 4.79 -33.27
CA HIS A 99 -20.91 5.13 -34.70
C HIS A 99 -21.98 6.19 -34.96
N LEU A 100 -23.18 5.98 -34.40
CA LEU A 100 -24.26 6.96 -34.45
C LEU A 100 -23.83 8.28 -33.81
N TRP A 101 -23.07 8.22 -32.72
CA TRP A 101 -22.60 9.42 -32.06
C TRP A 101 -21.59 10.21 -32.89
N ALA A 102 -20.62 9.52 -33.48
CA ALA A 102 -19.59 10.11 -34.33
C ALA A 102 -20.08 10.50 -35.73
N GLY A 103 -21.28 10.04 -36.13
CA GLY A 103 -21.82 10.25 -37.48
C GLY A 103 -21.09 9.46 -38.57
N ARG A 104 -20.27 8.48 -38.19
CA ARG A 104 -19.49 7.63 -39.10
C ARG A 104 -19.15 6.32 -38.44
N ARG A 105 -18.77 5.33 -39.25
CA ARG A 105 -18.31 4.04 -38.75
C ARG A 105 -16.90 4.16 -38.18
N LEU A 106 -16.77 4.00 -36.87
CA LEU A 106 -15.47 4.09 -36.18
C LEU A 106 -14.64 2.81 -36.39
N SER A 107 -15.30 1.66 -36.54
CA SER A 107 -14.63 0.35 -36.70
C SER A 107 -13.77 0.25 -37.95
N ASP A 108 -13.92 1.16 -38.92
CA ASP A 108 -13.10 1.22 -40.12
C ASP A 108 -11.66 1.67 -39.82
N ASN A 109 -11.43 2.31 -38.67
CA ASN A 109 -10.09 2.68 -38.18
C ASN A 109 -9.95 2.38 -36.67
N PRO A 110 -9.35 1.24 -36.28
CA PRO A 110 -9.24 0.82 -34.89
C PRO A 110 -8.48 1.80 -33.98
N VAL A 111 -7.54 2.56 -34.52
CA VAL A 111 -6.75 3.56 -33.77
C VAL A 111 -7.62 4.77 -33.43
N ASP A 112 -8.36 5.26 -34.42
CA ASP A 112 -9.30 6.35 -34.21
C ASP A 112 -10.44 5.91 -33.28
N GLU A 113 -11.03 4.73 -33.49
CA GLU A 113 -12.04 4.16 -32.59
C GLU A 113 -11.56 4.13 -31.13
N LEU A 114 -10.34 3.63 -30.90
CA LEU A 114 -9.73 3.61 -29.56
C LEU A 114 -9.67 5.01 -28.97
N SER A 115 -9.23 5.99 -29.76
CA SER A 115 -9.12 7.39 -29.31
C SER A 115 -10.48 7.98 -28.93
N GLN A 116 -11.54 7.68 -29.69
CA GLN A 116 -12.90 8.16 -29.41
C GLN A 116 -13.45 7.52 -28.13
N HIS A 117 -13.30 6.20 -27.96
CA HIS A 117 -13.72 5.54 -26.73
C HIS A 117 -12.95 6.05 -25.52
N GLN A 118 -11.63 6.26 -25.64
CA GLN A 118 -10.81 6.78 -24.55
C GLN A 118 -11.24 8.19 -24.15
N ALA A 119 -11.52 9.08 -25.11
CA ALA A 119 -12.03 10.42 -24.83
C ALA A 119 -13.39 10.39 -24.12
N VAL A 120 -14.32 9.54 -24.57
CA VAL A 120 -15.63 9.35 -23.92
C VAL A 120 -15.47 8.82 -22.49
N LEU A 121 -14.63 7.80 -22.29
CA LEU A 121 -14.38 7.20 -20.98
C LEU A 121 -13.75 8.20 -20.01
N GLN A 122 -12.81 9.02 -20.46
CA GLN A 122 -12.18 10.07 -19.63
C GLN A 122 -13.18 11.15 -19.24
N ARG A 123 -14.07 11.57 -20.15
CA ARG A 123 -15.16 12.51 -19.84
C ARG A 123 -16.14 11.90 -18.84
N ALA A 124 -16.53 10.64 -19.03
CA ALA A 124 -17.45 9.95 -18.13
C ALA A 124 -16.85 9.78 -16.73
N ALA A 125 -15.57 9.41 -16.65
CA ALA A 125 -14.84 9.35 -15.38
C ALA A 125 -14.79 10.72 -14.70
N SER A 126 -14.49 11.79 -15.43
CA SER A 126 -14.52 13.16 -14.91
C SER A 126 -15.91 13.54 -14.38
N ALA A 127 -16.96 13.14 -15.09
CA ALA A 127 -18.35 13.38 -14.69
C ALA A 127 -18.76 12.63 -13.41
N VAL A 128 -18.28 11.40 -13.22
CA VAL A 128 -18.43 10.65 -11.95
C VAL A 128 -17.71 11.38 -10.83
N ARG A 129 -16.44 11.72 -11.03
CA ARG A 129 -15.58 12.37 -10.02
C ARG A 129 -16.10 13.73 -9.58
N ALA A 130 -16.68 14.50 -10.51
CA ALA A 130 -17.31 15.79 -10.23
C ALA A 130 -18.57 15.64 -9.34
N ARG A 131 -19.34 14.56 -9.52
CA ARG A 131 -20.56 14.29 -8.75
C ARG A 131 -20.26 13.60 -7.41
N HIS A 132 -19.29 12.69 -7.41
CA HIS A 132 -18.94 11.84 -6.28
C HIS A 132 -17.42 11.77 -6.11
N PRO A 133 -16.82 12.76 -5.41
CA PRO A 133 -15.38 12.85 -5.22
C PRO A 133 -14.76 11.72 -4.39
N ASP A 134 -15.55 10.86 -3.76
CA ASP A 134 -15.09 9.69 -3.00
C ASP A 134 -14.99 8.41 -3.84
N MET A 135 -15.53 8.41 -5.07
CA MET A 135 -15.61 7.21 -5.89
C MET A 135 -14.35 6.92 -6.69
N THR A 136 -13.99 5.64 -6.77
CA THR A 136 -12.99 5.16 -7.74
C THR A 136 -13.65 4.92 -9.08
N VAL A 137 -12.96 5.23 -10.18
CA VAL A 137 -13.45 4.91 -11.53
C VAL A 137 -12.49 3.94 -12.20
N GLU A 138 -13.01 2.99 -12.96
CA GLU A 138 -12.24 2.09 -13.80
C GLU A 138 -12.83 2.13 -15.20
N THR A 139 -11.98 2.29 -16.20
CA THR A 139 -12.39 2.40 -17.60
C THR A 139 -11.82 1.24 -18.38
N ARG A 140 -12.69 0.51 -19.09
CA ARG A 140 -12.32 -0.66 -19.90
C ARG A 140 -12.85 -0.54 -21.31
N LEU A 141 -12.10 -1.13 -22.23
CA LEU A 141 -12.52 -1.38 -23.60
C LEU A 141 -12.47 -2.89 -23.87
N MET A 142 -13.62 -3.44 -24.22
CA MET A 142 -13.83 -4.85 -24.52
C MET A 142 -13.80 -5.09 -26.04
N GLU A 143 -13.10 -6.15 -26.44
CA GLU A 143 -13.10 -6.68 -27.80
C GLU A 143 -14.34 -7.57 -28.02
N LEU A 144 -14.66 -7.90 -29.27
CA LEU A 144 -15.85 -8.70 -29.58
C LEU A 144 -15.75 -10.19 -29.17
N ASP A 145 -14.57 -10.63 -28.72
CA ASP A 145 -14.34 -11.96 -28.14
C ASP A 145 -14.47 -11.98 -26.61
N GLY A 146 -14.91 -10.88 -25.99
CA GLY A 146 -15.08 -10.73 -24.56
C GLY A 146 -13.81 -10.35 -23.79
N SER A 147 -12.64 -10.35 -24.43
CA SER A 147 -11.40 -9.87 -23.80
C SER A 147 -11.49 -8.37 -23.54
N ALA A 148 -11.02 -7.89 -22.38
CA ALA A 148 -11.17 -6.48 -22.01
C ALA A 148 -9.90 -5.89 -21.40
N ASN A 149 -9.45 -4.78 -21.98
CA ASN A 149 -8.27 -4.04 -21.56
C ASN A 149 -8.65 -2.87 -20.64
N ILE A 150 -7.86 -2.64 -19.60
CA ILE A 150 -7.95 -1.41 -18.81
C ILE A 150 -7.35 -0.27 -19.63
N LEU A 151 -8.10 0.82 -19.78
CA LEU A 151 -7.60 2.04 -20.40
C LEU A 151 -7.09 3.01 -19.34
N SER A 152 -6.01 3.72 -19.66
CA SER A 152 -5.46 4.75 -18.79
C SER A 152 -6.43 5.93 -18.65
N CYS A 153 -6.59 6.38 -17.42
CA CYS A 153 -7.52 7.45 -17.10
C CYS A 153 -6.93 8.35 -16.03
N ALA A 154 -6.62 9.58 -16.43
CA ALA A 154 -5.93 10.56 -15.58
C ALA A 154 -6.71 10.93 -14.31
N VAL A 155 -8.02 10.75 -14.32
CA VAL A 155 -8.94 11.13 -13.23
C VAL A 155 -9.54 9.92 -12.48
N CYS A 156 -9.17 8.69 -12.86
CA CYS A 156 -9.85 7.48 -12.40
C CYS A 156 -9.40 6.98 -11.03
N ALA A 157 -8.19 7.33 -10.61
CA ALA A 157 -7.86 7.27 -9.21
C ALA A 157 -8.82 8.22 -8.48
N PRO A 158 -9.46 7.81 -7.36
CA PRO A 158 -9.96 8.82 -6.46
C PRO A 158 -8.77 9.75 -6.13
N PRO A 159 -8.96 10.97 -5.58
CA PRO A 159 -7.99 11.43 -4.63
C PRO A 159 -7.91 10.24 -3.68
N SER A 160 -6.82 9.47 -3.79
CA SER A 160 -6.16 8.95 -2.62
C SER A 160 -6.49 9.97 -1.56
N LEU A 161 -7.19 9.57 -0.49
CA LEU A 161 -7.20 10.29 0.79
C LEU A 161 -6.05 11.24 0.67
N VAL A 162 -6.31 12.52 0.35
CA VAL A 162 -5.18 13.40 0.09
C VAL A 162 -4.53 13.23 1.42
N ALA A 163 -3.34 12.61 1.42
CA ALA A 163 -2.42 12.86 2.47
C ALA A 163 -2.33 14.35 2.27
N GLN A 164 -3.19 15.09 3.01
CA GLN A 164 -2.84 16.39 3.49
C GLN A 164 -1.42 16.10 3.85
N THR A 165 -0.52 16.80 3.18
CA THR A 165 0.78 16.99 3.74
C THR A 165 0.41 17.51 5.13
N MET A 166 0.27 16.61 6.10
CA MET A 166 0.64 16.84 7.45
C MET A 166 2.00 17.41 7.19
N ALA A 167 2.09 18.74 7.32
CA ALA A 167 3.32 19.48 7.13
C ALA A 167 4.40 18.54 7.64
N PRO A 168 5.33 18.10 6.77
CA PRO A 168 6.13 16.93 7.01
C PRO A 168 6.53 17.03 8.47
N PRO A 169 6.27 15.99 9.32
CA PRO A 169 6.90 16.04 10.64
C PRO A 169 8.34 16.41 10.35
N THR A 170 8.86 17.42 11.04
CA THR A 170 10.09 18.18 10.75
C THR A 170 11.33 17.28 10.72
N VAL A 171 11.28 16.24 9.93
CA VAL A 171 12.03 15.01 9.93
C VAL A 171 12.63 15.02 8.55
N ASP A 172 13.92 15.31 8.57
CA ASP A 172 14.82 15.20 7.44
C ASP A 172 14.45 13.99 6.55
N PRO A 173 14.11 14.21 5.27
CA PRO A 173 13.73 13.15 4.32
C PRO A 173 14.76 12.01 4.26
N LYS A 174 16.05 12.34 4.40
CA LYS A 174 17.14 11.36 4.46
C LYS A 174 17.08 10.50 5.70
N ARG A 175 16.72 11.09 6.86
CA ARG A 175 16.52 10.37 8.12
C ARG A 175 15.31 9.43 8.03
N ALA A 176 14.20 9.90 7.48
CA ALA A 176 13.00 9.08 7.30
C ALA A 176 13.23 7.89 6.37
N PHE A 177 13.99 8.10 5.28
CA PHE A 177 14.40 7.02 4.40
C PHE A 177 15.35 6.02 5.08
N ALA A 178 16.32 6.52 5.86
CA ALA A 178 17.21 5.66 6.65
C ALA A 178 16.45 4.77 7.65
N ASP A 179 15.38 5.29 8.26
CA ASP A 179 14.49 4.52 9.15
C ASP A 179 13.76 3.39 8.39
N LEU A 180 13.28 3.65 7.16
CA LEU A 180 12.67 2.63 6.30
C LEU A 180 13.68 1.53 5.92
N VAL A 181 14.90 1.91 5.53
CA VAL A 181 15.97 0.95 5.20
C VAL A 181 16.27 0.05 6.39
N ARG A 182 16.29 0.60 7.62
CA ARG A 182 16.46 -0.20 8.85
C ARG A 182 15.32 -1.18 9.08
N LEU A 183 14.06 -0.74 8.87
CA LEU A 183 12.88 -1.59 9.04
C LEU A 183 12.81 -2.73 8.03
N ARG A 184 13.20 -2.47 6.77
CA ARG A 184 13.12 -3.46 5.68
C ARG A 184 14.34 -4.36 5.56
N GLY A 185 15.41 -4.08 6.30
CA GLY A 185 16.57 -4.93 6.30
C GLY A 185 16.24 -6.36 6.78
N ALA A 186 16.19 -7.32 5.86
CA ALA A 186 16.12 -8.76 6.16
C ALA A 186 17.45 -9.29 6.74
N PRO A 187 17.50 -10.30 7.63
CA PRO A 187 18.73 -10.80 8.25
C PRO A 187 19.84 -11.22 7.26
N SER A 188 19.47 -11.53 6.02
CA SER A 188 20.37 -11.81 4.90
C SER A 188 20.51 -10.61 3.96
N ALA A 189 21.58 -10.59 3.15
CA ALA A 189 21.77 -9.56 2.13
C ALA A 189 20.53 -9.50 1.20
N PRO A 190 19.95 -8.31 0.97
CA PRO A 190 18.78 -8.17 0.11
C PRO A 190 19.12 -8.58 -1.33
N THR A 191 18.14 -9.12 -2.05
CA THR A 191 18.27 -9.38 -3.48
C THR A 191 18.44 -8.09 -4.26
N GLU A 192 19.05 -8.15 -5.43
CA GLU A 192 19.27 -6.97 -6.27
C GLU A 192 17.94 -6.28 -6.64
N ALA A 193 16.87 -7.06 -6.84
CA ALA A 193 15.52 -6.54 -7.07
C ALA A 193 14.99 -5.77 -5.84
N ALA A 194 15.07 -6.35 -4.65
CA ALA A 194 14.63 -5.69 -3.42
C ALA A 194 15.46 -4.42 -3.12
N GLN A 195 16.74 -4.43 -3.49
CA GLN A 195 17.60 -3.26 -3.36
C GLN A 195 17.18 -2.16 -4.34
N ARG A 196 16.84 -2.51 -5.60
CA ARG A 196 16.32 -1.55 -6.59
C ARG A 196 14.98 -0.96 -6.15
N ASP A 197 14.06 -1.77 -5.63
CA ASP A 197 12.76 -1.29 -5.14
C ASP A 197 12.91 -0.34 -3.95
N LEU A 198 13.82 -0.65 -3.04
CA LEU A 198 14.11 0.21 -1.89
C LEU A 198 14.72 1.55 -2.32
N MET A 199 15.59 1.54 -3.33
CA MET A 199 16.15 2.77 -3.92
C MET A 199 15.07 3.58 -4.65
N ALA A 200 14.17 2.93 -5.38
CA ALA A 200 13.06 3.57 -6.06
C ALA A 200 12.10 4.26 -5.07
N GLU A 201 11.86 3.67 -3.90
CA GLU A 201 11.09 4.30 -2.83
C GLU A 201 11.80 5.53 -2.24
N GLY A 202 13.13 5.49 -2.09
CA GLY A 202 13.91 6.67 -1.66
C GLY A 202 13.69 7.89 -2.56
N VAL A 203 13.66 7.66 -3.87
CA VAL A 203 13.45 8.70 -4.87
C VAL A 203 11.98 9.14 -4.94
N THR A 204 11.05 8.18 -5.06
CA THR A 204 9.64 8.47 -5.36
C THR A 204 8.83 8.87 -4.13
N ARG A 205 9.16 8.34 -2.95
CA ARG A 205 8.40 8.57 -1.71
C ARG A 205 9.06 9.60 -0.80
N PHE A 206 10.38 9.68 -0.77
CA PHE A 206 11.13 10.58 0.13
C PHE A 206 11.82 11.74 -0.60
N GLY A 207 11.75 11.79 -1.93
CA GLY A 207 12.27 12.90 -2.72
C GLY A 207 13.80 13.02 -2.71
N LEU A 208 14.52 11.94 -2.37
CA LEU A 208 15.97 11.89 -2.42
C LEU A 208 16.45 11.79 -3.88
N ASP A 209 17.65 12.29 -4.16
CA ASP A 209 18.29 11.93 -5.42
C ASP A 209 18.79 10.47 -5.39
N ALA A 210 19.05 9.92 -6.57
CA ALA A 210 19.45 8.53 -6.71
C ALA A 210 20.81 8.21 -6.04
N ALA A 211 21.70 9.19 -5.87
CA ALA A 211 22.98 9.01 -5.19
C ALA A 211 22.81 9.01 -3.67
N GLU A 212 21.97 9.90 -3.13
CA GLU A 212 21.62 9.97 -1.72
C GLU A 212 20.88 8.71 -1.25
N ALA A 213 19.94 8.21 -2.05
CA ALA A 213 19.26 6.96 -1.75
C ALA A 213 20.26 5.78 -1.71
N ARG A 214 21.16 5.69 -2.69
CA ARG A 214 22.22 4.68 -2.75
C ARG A 214 23.15 4.73 -1.53
N LEU A 215 23.62 5.93 -1.18
CA LEU A 215 24.53 6.13 -0.04
C LEU A 215 23.84 5.80 1.29
N THR A 216 22.56 6.12 1.44
CA THR A 216 21.79 5.83 2.65
C THR A 216 21.59 4.32 2.83
N VAL A 217 21.24 3.60 1.76
CA VAL A 217 21.14 2.13 1.77
C VAL A 217 22.48 1.50 2.12
N ALA A 218 23.57 1.96 1.51
CA ALA A 218 24.92 1.45 1.79
C ALA A 218 25.38 1.74 3.23
N ALA A 219 25.06 2.93 3.76
CA ALA A 219 25.39 3.30 5.13
C ALA A 219 24.66 2.42 6.16
N GLU A 220 23.38 2.13 5.95
CA GLU A 220 22.63 1.24 6.85
C GLU A 220 23.06 -0.22 6.73
N ALA A 221 23.39 -0.70 5.54
CA ALA A 221 23.96 -2.02 5.35
C ALA A 221 25.29 -2.18 6.12
N ARG A 222 26.18 -1.16 6.05
CA ARG A 222 27.42 -1.11 6.84
C ARG A 222 27.16 -1.05 8.34
N ARG A 223 26.24 -0.19 8.80
CA ARG A 223 25.85 -0.10 10.22
C ARG A 223 25.33 -1.43 10.75
N ARG A 224 24.55 -2.14 9.95
CA ARG A 224 24.04 -3.46 10.30
C ARG A 224 25.15 -4.51 10.37
N GLY A 225 26.06 -4.55 9.39
CA GLY A 225 27.23 -5.44 9.43
C GLY A 225 28.14 -5.17 10.64
N MET A 226 28.25 -3.91 11.06
CA MET A 226 28.94 -3.53 12.30
C MET A 226 28.15 -3.97 13.54
N SER A 227 26.81 -3.86 13.53
CA SER A 227 25.95 -4.35 14.62
C SER A 227 26.04 -5.86 14.80
N THR A 228 26.01 -6.64 13.71
CA THR A 228 26.14 -8.10 13.78
C THR A 228 27.53 -8.54 14.21
N THR A 229 28.56 -7.73 13.96
CA THR A 229 29.92 -8.00 14.45
C THR A 229 30.03 -7.68 15.93
N ALA A 230 29.59 -6.49 16.36
CA ALA A 230 29.58 -6.09 17.77
C ALA A 230 28.77 -7.05 18.65
N GLU A 231 27.61 -7.53 18.19
CA GLU A 231 26.79 -8.50 18.92
C GLU A 231 27.48 -9.87 19.04
N ARG A 232 28.20 -10.32 18.01
CA ARG A 232 29.00 -11.55 18.06
C ARG A 232 30.14 -11.44 19.07
N ASP A 233 30.83 -10.30 19.11
CA ASP A 233 31.94 -10.05 20.04
C ASP A 233 31.43 -9.97 21.49
N VAL A 234 30.29 -9.32 21.71
CA VAL A 234 29.63 -9.27 23.03
C VAL A 234 29.15 -10.65 23.47
N ALA A 235 28.56 -11.44 22.57
CA ALA A 235 28.17 -12.81 22.85
C ALA A 235 29.39 -13.68 23.23
N ALA A 236 30.50 -13.53 22.50
CA ALA A 236 31.76 -14.20 22.83
C ALA A 236 32.28 -13.82 24.23
N PHE A 237 32.24 -12.53 24.57
CA PHE A 237 32.60 -12.05 25.91
C PHE A 237 31.69 -12.62 27.01
N LEU A 238 30.37 -12.65 26.78
CA LEU A 238 29.42 -13.22 27.75
C LEU A 238 29.68 -14.71 27.98
N ARG A 239 30.02 -15.46 26.94
CA ARG A 239 30.42 -16.88 27.05
C ARG A 239 31.72 -17.06 27.82
N SER A 240 32.72 -16.19 27.63
CA SER A 240 33.98 -16.27 28.38
C SER A 240 33.83 -15.92 29.87
N GLU A 241 32.82 -15.12 30.21
CA GLU A 241 32.52 -14.70 31.58
C GLU A 241 31.54 -15.64 32.32
N ALA A 242 31.00 -16.64 31.61
CA ALA A 242 30.11 -17.63 32.20
C ALA A 242 30.89 -18.57 33.13
N ASP A 243 30.29 -18.93 34.27
CA ASP A 243 30.87 -19.96 35.14
C ASP A 243 30.75 -21.37 34.52
N GLY A 244 31.32 -22.38 35.17
CA GLY A 244 31.24 -23.78 34.71
C GLY A 244 29.82 -24.36 34.63
N GLN A 245 28.80 -23.63 35.06
CA GLN A 245 27.37 -23.98 34.93
C GLN A 245 26.66 -23.08 33.90
N GLY A 246 27.41 -22.33 33.08
CA GLY A 246 26.86 -21.45 32.04
C GLY A 246 26.18 -20.20 32.60
N ARG A 247 26.51 -19.77 33.83
CA ARG A 247 25.86 -18.61 34.46
C ARG A 247 26.69 -17.35 34.37
N VAL A 248 26.08 -16.25 33.97
CA VAL A 248 26.70 -14.93 33.84
C VAL A 248 26.32 -14.02 35.00
N SER A 249 27.29 -13.29 35.55
CA SER A 249 27.06 -12.35 36.65
C SER A 249 26.41 -11.04 36.18
N ARG A 250 25.68 -10.36 37.07
CA ARG A 250 25.14 -9.02 36.79
C ARG A 250 26.23 -8.04 36.33
N ARG A 251 27.39 -8.08 36.98
CA ARG A 251 28.55 -7.22 36.64
C ARG A 251 29.04 -7.48 35.22
N SER A 252 29.20 -8.74 34.84
CA SER A 252 29.64 -9.12 33.49
C SER A 252 28.59 -8.72 32.44
N ALA A 253 27.29 -8.83 32.73
CA ALA A 253 26.23 -8.34 31.86
C ALA A 253 26.22 -6.80 31.72
N GLU A 254 26.46 -6.05 32.80
CA GLU A 254 26.60 -4.59 32.75
C GLU A 254 27.86 -4.14 31.98
N GLN A 255 28.96 -4.89 32.11
CA GLN A 255 30.19 -4.70 31.33
C GLN A 255 29.96 -4.99 29.84
N ALA A 256 29.24 -6.06 29.51
CA ALA A 256 28.83 -6.38 28.14
C ALA A 256 27.98 -5.27 27.52
N ALA A 257 27.05 -4.68 28.29
CA ALA A 257 26.24 -3.56 27.81
C ALA A 257 27.08 -2.30 27.59
N THR A 258 28.11 -2.09 28.42
CA THR A 258 29.08 -1.00 28.23
C THR A 258 29.92 -1.23 26.98
N LEU A 259 30.43 -2.45 26.77
CA LEU A 259 31.21 -2.84 25.60
C LEU A 259 30.41 -2.66 24.30
N LEU A 260 29.14 -3.09 24.28
CA LEU A 260 28.24 -2.90 23.14
C LEU A 260 28.08 -1.42 22.78
N ARG A 261 27.96 -0.54 23.79
CA ARG A 261 27.84 0.91 23.58
C ARG A 261 29.11 1.55 23.05
N THR A 262 30.28 1.05 23.44
CA THR A 262 31.58 1.51 22.92
C THR A 262 31.73 1.14 21.45
N MET A 263 31.32 -0.07 21.05
CA MET A 263 31.38 -0.51 19.66
C MET A 263 30.27 0.10 18.80
N ARG A 264 29.11 0.39 19.40
CA ARG A 264 27.95 0.97 18.73
C ARG A 264 27.24 1.97 19.66
N PRO A 265 27.35 3.29 19.42
CA PRO A 265 26.69 4.29 20.25
C PRO A 265 25.18 4.08 20.30
N MET A 266 24.63 3.89 21.50
CA MET A 266 23.20 3.71 21.77
C MET A 266 22.83 4.08 23.22
N PRO A 267 21.53 4.33 23.51
CA PRO A 267 21.04 4.54 24.88
C PRO A 267 21.36 3.36 25.80
N LYS A 268 21.57 3.64 27.09
CA LYS A 268 21.93 2.62 28.09
C LYS A 268 20.89 1.51 28.18
N GLU A 269 19.61 1.87 28.21
CA GLU A 269 18.48 0.94 28.31
C GLU A 269 18.41 0.01 27.09
N GLU A 270 18.64 0.54 25.88
CA GLU A 270 18.68 -0.27 24.66
C GLU A 270 19.82 -1.30 24.70
N ALA A 271 21.00 -0.90 25.15
CA ALA A 271 22.14 -1.81 25.32
C ALA A 271 21.85 -2.90 26.36
N SER A 272 21.21 -2.55 27.48
CA SER A 272 20.80 -3.51 28.52
C SER A 272 19.80 -4.55 27.99
N ARG A 273 18.79 -4.11 27.24
CA ARG A 273 17.82 -5.03 26.61
C ARG A 273 18.48 -5.95 25.59
N ARG A 274 19.42 -5.41 24.79
CA ARG A 274 20.10 -6.20 23.76
C ARG A 274 21.02 -7.27 24.37
N VAL A 275 21.72 -6.96 25.45
CA VAL A 275 22.53 -7.93 26.19
C VAL A 275 21.66 -9.01 26.85
N ALA A 276 20.50 -8.65 27.40
CA ALA A 276 19.56 -9.65 27.93
C ALA A 276 19.09 -10.64 26.84
N ALA A 277 18.79 -10.14 25.63
CA ALA A 277 18.44 -10.98 24.49
C ALA A 277 19.61 -11.87 24.01
N LEU A 278 20.87 -11.40 24.08
CA LEU A 278 22.03 -12.21 23.74
C LEU A 278 22.27 -13.34 24.75
N LEU A 279 22.05 -13.09 26.05
CA LEU A 279 22.10 -14.12 27.08
C LEU A 279 21.08 -15.23 26.80
N GLU A 280 19.85 -14.85 26.43
CA GLU A 280 18.79 -15.79 26.07
C GLU A 280 19.13 -16.58 24.80
N ALA A 281 19.60 -15.89 23.74
CA ALA A 281 19.96 -16.52 22.48
C ALA A 281 21.10 -17.55 22.62
N ASP A 282 22.07 -17.29 23.49
CA ASP A 282 23.19 -18.19 23.75
C ASP A 282 22.91 -19.19 24.89
N SER A 283 21.68 -19.25 25.41
CA SER A 283 21.29 -20.12 26.52
C SER A 283 22.13 -19.94 27.80
N LEU A 284 22.58 -18.71 28.06
CA LEU A 284 23.34 -18.34 29.25
C LEU A 284 22.41 -17.93 30.39
N ALA A 285 22.58 -18.54 31.56
CA ALA A 285 21.70 -18.32 32.70
C ALA A 285 22.16 -17.13 33.57
N PRO A 286 21.25 -16.38 34.22
CA PRO A 286 21.65 -15.35 35.17
C PRO A 286 22.18 -15.98 36.46
N ARG A 287 23.37 -15.57 36.90
CA ARG A 287 23.87 -15.91 38.23
C ARG A 287 23.06 -15.17 39.29
N PRO A 288 22.61 -15.84 40.36
CA PRO A 288 21.97 -15.18 41.49
C PRO A 288 22.86 -14.08 42.08
N ASP A 289 22.27 -12.92 42.37
CA ASP A 289 22.99 -11.74 42.85
C ASP A 289 22.31 -11.11 44.07
N GLY A 290 23.09 -10.42 44.91
CA GLY A 290 22.64 -9.79 46.16
C GLY A 290 22.37 -10.75 47.33
N ILE A 291 21.98 -10.18 48.49
CA ILE A 291 21.79 -10.91 49.77
C ILE A 291 20.71 -11.98 49.66
N LEU A 292 19.67 -11.73 48.86
CA LEU A 292 18.55 -12.66 48.64
C LEU A 292 18.79 -13.67 47.51
N ARG A 293 19.98 -13.66 46.86
CA ARG A 293 20.35 -14.53 45.74
C ARG A 293 19.23 -14.65 44.68
N ARG A 294 18.78 -13.52 44.14
CA ARG A 294 17.69 -13.49 43.14
C ARG A 294 18.23 -13.10 41.77
N CYS A 295 17.64 -13.66 40.71
CA CYS A 295 17.98 -13.36 39.32
C CYS A 295 17.15 -12.21 38.72
N GLY A 296 16.39 -11.48 39.55
CA GLY A 296 15.52 -10.38 39.08
C GLY A 296 16.25 -9.19 38.44
N TRP A 297 17.58 -9.18 38.44
CA TRP A 297 18.38 -8.19 37.74
C TRP A 297 18.30 -8.36 36.21
N LEU A 298 18.18 -9.60 35.70
CA LEU A 298 18.05 -9.83 34.27
C LEU A 298 16.72 -9.28 33.73
N ASN A 299 15.62 -9.50 34.46
CA ASN A 299 14.32 -8.95 34.10
C ASN A 299 14.32 -7.41 34.08
N ARG A 300 15.08 -6.77 34.98
CA ARG A 300 15.26 -5.30 34.95
C ARG A 300 16.05 -4.86 33.73
N MET A 301 17.09 -5.60 33.34
CA MET A 301 17.83 -5.32 32.09
C MET A 301 16.96 -5.51 30.84
N ALA A 302 16.06 -6.50 30.84
CA ALA A 302 15.15 -6.77 29.74
C ALA A 302 13.98 -5.77 29.65
N ALA A 303 13.53 -5.22 30.79
CA ALA A 303 12.50 -4.17 30.83
C ALA A 303 13.03 -2.83 30.28
N GLY A 304 14.32 -2.53 30.52
CA GLY A 304 14.90 -1.22 30.26
C GLY A 304 14.64 -0.28 31.41
#